data_AF-A0A963W8L4-F1
#
_entry.id   AF-A0A963W8L4-F1
#
_cell.length_a   1.000
_cell.length_b   1.000
_cell.length_c   1.000
_cell.angle_alpha   90.00
_cell.angle_beta   90.00
_cell.angle_gamma   90.00
#
_symmetry.space_group_name_H-M   'P 1'
#
loop_
_entity.id
_entity.type
_entity.pdbx_description
1 polymer ?
#
loop_
_entity_poly.entity_id
_entity_poly.type
_entity_poly.pdbx_seq_one_letter_code
_entity_poly.pdbx_strand_id
1 'polypeptide(L)'
;YMDGLSEIRDMMNGKGHRSLTGNGAAHIGTLPHVELQGDRAIATNYSIILGRDRDRQPQMLRLNISRIYLSRGPDGWRIDRRIIDPLDGRQSSRDLAARVFEGPDEDPGARSDEYSLARGEEGSWRAPDYMT
;
A
#
# COMPACT_ATOMS: atom_id res chain seq x y z
N TYR A 1 -8.23 7.66 7.35
CA TYR A 1 -7.96 7.18 5.98
C TYR A 1 -7.33 8.32 5.21
N MET A 2 -6.50 8.02 4.22
CA MET A 2 -6.00 9.02 3.27
C MET A 2 -6.73 8.83 1.95
N ASP A 3 -7.15 9.92 1.34
CA ASP A 3 -7.89 9.95 0.09
C ASP A 3 -7.15 10.78 -0.97
N GLY A 4 -6.70 10.11 -2.03
CA GLY A 4 -6.00 10.75 -3.14
C GLY A 4 -4.51 11.06 -2.90
N LEU A 5 -3.85 11.47 -3.98
CA LEU A 5 -2.40 11.69 -4.02
C LEU A 5 -1.93 12.88 -3.18
N SER A 6 -2.78 13.90 -2.98
CA SER A 6 -2.42 15.07 -2.17
C SER A 6 -2.20 14.68 -0.71
N GLU A 7 -3.14 13.95 -0.11
CA GLU A 7 -3.03 13.54 1.29
C GLU A 7 -1.87 12.56 1.51
N ILE A 8 -1.61 11.69 0.52
CA ILE A 8 -0.42 10.82 0.55
C ILE A 8 0.85 11.67 0.52
N ARG A 9 0.94 12.67 -0.37
CA ARG A 9 2.09 13.58 -0.46
C ARG A 9 2.29 14.36 0.83
N ASP A 10 1.22 14.88 1.41
CA ASP A 10 1.25 15.63 2.66
C ASP A 10 1.73 14.75 3.82
N MET A 11 1.26 13.50 3.90
CA MET A 11 1.73 12.53 4.88
C MET A 11 3.23 12.24 4.71
N MET A 12 3.69 12.03 3.48
CA MET A 12 5.11 11.74 3.19
C MET A 12 6.02 12.93 3.54
N ASN A 13 5.55 14.15 3.33
CA ASN A 13 6.27 15.39 3.66
C ASN A 13 6.07 15.83 5.12
N GLY A 14 5.11 15.24 5.82
CA GLY A 14 4.77 15.58 7.19
C GLY A 14 5.91 15.28 8.18
N LYS A 15 5.95 16.07 9.26
CA LYS A 15 6.98 15.97 10.31
C LYS A 15 7.16 14.55 10.86
N GLY A 16 6.08 13.79 11.01
CA GLY A 16 6.13 12.41 11.49
C GLY A 16 6.96 11.50 10.59
N HIS A 17 6.64 11.45 9.29
CA HIS A 17 7.35 10.62 8.32
C HIS A 17 8.78 11.12 8.06
N ARG A 18 8.98 12.44 7.94
CA ARG A 18 10.31 13.05 7.78
C ARG A 18 11.23 12.79 8.99
N SER A 19 10.68 12.84 10.21
CA SER A 19 11.43 12.51 11.42
C SER A 19 11.80 11.03 11.46
N LEU A 20 10.85 10.14 11.13
CA LEU A 20 11.09 8.70 11.10
C LEU A 20 12.22 8.33 10.12
N THR A 21 12.14 8.84 8.89
CA THR A 21 13.14 8.57 7.84
C THR A 21 14.48 9.23 8.16
N GLY A 22 14.49 10.47 8.64
CA GLY A 22 15.72 11.20 9.01
C GLY A 22 16.49 10.56 10.17
N ASN A 23 15.82 9.83 11.07
CA ASN A 23 16.46 9.11 12.17
C ASN A 23 16.96 7.69 11.80
N GLY A 24 16.76 7.28 10.54
CA GLY A 24 17.11 5.94 10.04
C GLY A 24 15.99 4.94 10.31
N ALA A 25 15.16 4.71 9.29
CA ALA A 25 14.09 3.72 9.31
C ALA A 25 14.10 2.90 8.00
N ALA A 26 13.75 1.62 8.12
CA ALA A 26 13.57 0.71 6.99
C ALA A 26 12.10 0.28 6.90
N HIS A 27 11.50 0.49 5.73
CA HIS A 27 10.17 -0.03 5.40
C HIS A 27 10.36 -1.32 4.61
N ILE A 28 9.94 -2.44 5.19
CA ILE A 28 10.17 -3.77 4.65
C ILE A 28 8.80 -4.38 4.32
N GLY A 29 8.61 -4.78 3.07
CA GLY A 29 7.51 -5.66 2.67
C GLY A 29 7.99 -7.10 2.64
N THR A 30 7.21 -8.04 3.18
CA THR A 30 7.46 -9.47 2.96
C THR A 30 7.11 -9.86 1.52
N LEU A 31 7.51 -11.06 1.11
CA LEU A 31 7.01 -11.66 -0.12
C LEU A 31 5.47 -11.65 -0.11
N PRO A 32 4.80 -11.04 -1.10
CA PRO A 32 3.35 -11.02 -1.16
C PRO A 32 2.79 -12.33 -1.71
N HIS A 33 1.62 -12.72 -1.22
CA HIS A 33 0.71 -13.57 -1.99
C HIS A 33 -0.03 -12.69 -2.99
N VAL A 34 -0.10 -13.09 -4.25
CA VAL A 34 -0.70 -12.28 -5.33
C VAL A 34 -1.77 -13.08 -6.05
N GLU A 35 -2.99 -12.59 -6.00
CA GLU A 35 -4.09 -13.03 -6.86
C GLU A 35 -4.13 -12.13 -8.10
N LEU A 36 -3.95 -12.72 -9.29
CA LEU A 36 -3.84 -11.99 -10.56
C LEU A 36 -4.96 -12.39 -11.51
N GLN A 37 -5.66 -11.40 -12.07
CA GLN A 37 -6.74 -11.60 -13.04
C GLN A 37 -6.61 -10.55 -14.17
N GLY A 38 -5.99 -10.95 -15.27
CA GLY A 38 -5.71 -10.06 -16.40
C GLY A 38 -4.89 -8.85 -15.96
N ASP A 39 -5.48 -7.66 -16.13
CA ASP A 39 -4.86 -6.37 -15.80
C ASP A 39 -5.19 -5.88 -14.39
N ARG A 40 -5.72 -6.75 -13.53
CA ARG A 40 -6.02 -6.45 -12.12
C ARG A 40 -5.30 -7.46 -11.23
N ALA A 41 -4.80 -7.00 -10.08
CA ALA A 41 -4.20 -7.88 -9.09
C ALA A 41 -4.52 -7.41 -7.66
N ILE A 42 -4.51 -8.35 -6.73
CA ILE A 42 -4.49 -8.05 -5.31
C ILE A 42 -3.27 -8.72 -4.68
N ALA A 43 -2.42 -7.92 -4.03
CA ALA A 43 -1.26 -8.39 -3.29
C ALA A 43 -1.51 -8.26 -1.78
N THR A 44 -1.34 -9.36 -1.06
CA THR A 44 -1.42 -9.39 0.41
C THR A 44 -0.03 -9.69 0.97
N ASN A 45 0.49 -8.82 1.85
CA ASN A 45 1.78 -9.01 2.50
C ASN A 45 1.78 -8.50 3.93
N TYR A 46 2.86 -8.74 4.64
CA TYR A 46 3.16 -8.03 5.87
C TYR A 46 4.10 -6.86 5.57
N SER A 47 3.89 -5.75 6.26
CA SER A 47 4.76 -4.59 6.22
C SER A 47 5.31 -4.29 7.60
N ILE A 48 6.64 -4.22 7.66
CA ILE A 48 7.42 -4.03 8.88
C ILE A 48 8.11 -2.67 8.77
N ILE A 49 8.10 -1.91 9.86
CA ILE A 49 8.95 -0.74 9.99
C ILE A 49 9.99 -1.05 11.06
N LEU A 50 11.25 -1.10 10.66
CA LEU A 50 12.38 -1.11 11.58
C LEU A 50 12.91 0.31 11.73
N GLY A 51 13.35 0.66 12.92
CA GLY A 51 13.98 1.96 13.19
C GLY A 51 14.73 1.92 14.49
N ARG A 52 14.84 3.07 15.17
CA ARG A 52 15.56 3.18 16.44
C ARG A 52 14.62 3.53 17.60
N ASP A 53 14.97 3.10 18.80
CA ASP A 53 14.33 3.53 20.03
C ASP A 53 14.91 4.83 20.58
N ARG A 54 14.46 5.22 21.78
CA ARG A 54 14.91 6.43 22.45
C ARG A 54 16.40 6.39 22.80
N ASP A 55 16.94 5.19 23.00
CA ASP A 55 18.35 4.92 23.29
C ASP A 55 19.17 4.61 22.03
N ARG A 56 18.58 4.90 20.85
CA ARG A 56 19.15 4.72 19.51
C ARG A 56 19.43 3.27 19.12
N GLN A 57 18.84 2.30 19.80
CA GLN A 57 18.98 0.88 19.47
C GLN A 57 18.00 0.45 18.38
N PRO A 58 18.38 -0.48 17.48
CA PRO A 58 17.46 -1.02 16.48
C PRO A 58 16.25 -1.70 17.13
N GLN A 59 15.05 -1.39 16.63
CA GLN A 59 13.79 -1.99 17.09
C GLN A 59 12.77 -2.11 15.95
N MET A 60 11.79 -2.99 16.14
CA MET A 60 10.59 -3.05 15.31
C MET A 60 9.58 -2.01 15.80
N LEU A 61 9.31 -1.01 14.96
CA LEU A 61 8.39 0.09 15.27
C LEU A 61 6.95 -0.24 14.93
N ARG A 62 6.73 -0.96 13.82
CA ARG A 62 5.39 -1.37 13.37
C ARG A 62 5.46 -2.73 12.71
N LEU A 63 4.41 -3.51 12.94
CA LEU A 63 4.11 -4.75 12.25
C LEU A 63 2.64 -4.68 11.80
N ASN A 64 2.42 -4.77 10.49
CA ASN A 64 1.08 -4.66 9.91
C ASN A 64 0.88 -5.74 8.86
N ILE A 65 -0.38 -6.08 8.60
CA ILE A 65 -0.78 -6.71 7.35
C ILE A 65 -1.22 -5.61 6.36
N SER A 66 -0.92 -5.81 5.07
CA SER A 66 -1.33 -4.93 3.98
C SER A 66 -2.02 -5.72 2.88
N ARG A 67 -3.14 -5.18 2.39
CA ARG A 67 -3.82 -5.64 1.18
C ARG A 67 -3.79 -4.50 0.15
N ILE A 68 -3.18 -4.77 -0.99
CA ILE A 68 -2.85 -3.78 -2.03
C ILE A 68 -3.60 -4.17 -3.30
N TYR A 69 -4.37 -3.24 -3.83
CA TYR A 69 -5.16 -3.40 -5.05
C TYR A 69 -4.40 -2.73 -6.18
N LEU A 70 -4.24 -3.44 -7.29
CA LEU A 70 -3.44 -2.99 -8.40
C LEU A 70 -4.18 -3.10 -9.72
N SER A 71 -3.88 -2.15 -10.60
CA SER A 71 -4.25 -2.17 -12.00
C SER A 71 -3.02 -2.02 -12.90
N ARG A 72 -3.03 -2.69 -14.05
CA ARG A 72 -1.99 -2.57 -15.07
C ARG A 72 -2.46 -1.59 -16.13
N GLY A 73 -1.68 -0.55 -16.38
CA GLY A 73 -1.84 0.35 -17.52
C GLY A 73 -0.64 0.27 -18.48
N PRO A 74 -0.59 1.17 -19.48
CA PRO A 74 0.51 1.20 -20.46
C PRO A 74 1.91 1.32 -19.86
N ASP A 75 2.05 2.03 -18.73
CA ASP A 75 3.33 2.20 -18.03
C ASP A 75 3.59 1.16 -16.93
N GLY A 76 2.77 0.10 -16.87
CA GLY A 76 2.88 -0.98 -15.91
C GLY A 76 1.88 -0.93 -14.76
N TRP A 77 2.21 -1.60 -13.66
CA TRP A 77 1.31 -1.74 -12.50
C TRP A 77 1.30 -0.49 -11.62
N ARG A 78 0.11 -0.12 -11.16
CA ARG A 78 -0.11 0.94 -10.17
C ARG A 78 -0.91 0.42 -8.98
N ILE A 79 -0.78 1.10 -7.85
CA ILE A 79 -1.58 0.84 -6.65
C ILE A 79 -2.82 1.74 -6.71
N ASP A 80 -3.99 1.13 -6.80
CA ASP A 80 -5.28 1.85 -6.76
C ASP A 80 -5.65 2.14 -5.30
N ARG A 81 -5.42 1.17 -4.42
CA ARG A 81 -5.79 1.23 -3.02
C ARG A 81 -4.84 0.39 -2.18
N ARG A 82 -4.59 0.83 -0.96
CA ARG A 82 -3.92 0.03 0.06
C ARG A 82 -4.67 0.10 1.37
N ILE A 83 -5.00 -1.06 1.92
CA ILE A 83 -5.48 -1.22 3.29
C ILE A 83 -4.31 -1.72 4.12
N ILE A 84 -4.08 -1.08 5.26
CA ILE A 84 -3.04 -1.47 6.23
C ILE A 84 -3.73 -1.61 7.57
N ASP A 85 -3.49 -2.71 8.28
CA ASP A 85 -4.00 -2.89 9.64
C ASP A 85 -2.89 -3.40 10.57
N PRO A 86 -2.67 -2.79 11.74
CA PRO A 86 -1.69 -3.25 12.71
C PRO A 86 -1.97 -4.67 13.22
N LEU A 87 -0.90 -5.44 13.42
CA LEU A 87 -0.96 -6.76 14.06
C LEU A 87 -0.76 -6.63 15.58
N ASP A 88 -1.76 -6.07 16.25
CA ASP A 88 -1.77 -5.86 17.71
C ASP A 88 -2.80 -6.74 18.45
N GLY A 89 -3.32 -7.76 17.77
CA GLY A 89 -4.28 -8.72 18.33
C GLY A 89 -5.76 -8.40 18.03
N ARG A 90 -6.05 -7.32 17.30
CA ARG A 90 -7.42 -6.98 16.84
C ARG A 90 -8.02 -8.00 15.86
N GLN A 91 -9.35 -8.01 15.78
CA GLN A 91 -10.07 -8.91 14.86
C GLN A 91 -9.93 -8.47 13.40
N SER A 92 -9.97 -7.17 13.12
CA SER A 92 -9.90 -6.64 11.75
C SER A 92 -8.63 -7.04 10.99
N SER A 93 -7.51 -7.23 11.69
CA SER A 93 -6.26 -7.68 11.06
C SER A 93 -6.29 -9.18 10.75
N ARG A 94 -7.00 -9.98 11.56
CA ARG A 94 -7.27 -11.40 11.28
C ARG A 94 -8.24 -11.54 10.11
N ASP A 95 -9.29 -10.72 10.09
CA ASP A 95 -10.24 -10.68 8.98
C ASP A 95 -9.52 -10.32 7.69
N LEU A 96 -8.67 -9.28 7.70
CA LEU A 96 -7.89 -8.88 6.52
C LEU A 96 -6.93 -9.98 6.04
N ALA A 97 -6.37 -10.78 6.96
CA ALA A 97 -5.50 -11.90 6.63
C ALA A 97 -6.26 -13.08 6.01
N ALA A 98 -7.48 -13.36 6.47
CA ALA A 98 -8.32 -14.44 5.95
C ALA A 98 -8.66 -14.26 4.45
N ARG A 99 -8.62 -13.02 3.97
CA ARG A 99 -8.93 -12.63 2.59
C ARG A 99 -7.78 -12.86 1.60
N VAL A 100 -6.70 -13.52 2.01
CA VAL A 100 -5.46 -13.66 1.21
C VAL A 100 -5.70 -14.27 -0.18
N PHE A 101 -6.68 -15.17 -0.31
CA PHE A 101 -7.05 -15.84 -1.56
C PHE A 101 -8.18 -15.16 -2.34
N GLU A 102 -8.76 -14.08 -1.81
CA GLU A 102 -9.79 -13.32 -2.54
C GLU A 102 -9.13 -12.53 -3.68
N GLY A 103 -9.52 -12.82 -4.92
CA GLY A 103 -9.04 -12.13 -6.11
C GLY A 103 -9.83 -10.86 -6.48
N PRO A 104 -9.42 -10.14 -7.54
CA PRO A 104 -10.11 -8.93 -7.99
C PRO A 104 -11.61 -9.06 -8.28
N ASP A 105 -12.11 -10.24 -8.65
CA ASP A 105 -13.55 -10.50 -8.90
C ASP A 105 -14.40 -10.53 -7.62
N GLU A 106 -13.83 -10.93 -6.48
CA GLU A 106 -14.56 -11.05 -5.19
C GLU A 106 -14.53 -9.76 -4.39
N ASP A 107 -13.56 -8.89 -4.70
CA ASP A 107 -13.28 -7.65 -3.99
C ASP A 107 -13.03 -6.54 -5.01
N PRO A 108 -14.09 -5.89 -5.51
CA PRO A 108 -14.03 -5.04 -6.70
C PRO A 108 -13.20 -3.76 -6.50
N GLY A 109 -12.56 -3.57 -5.33
CA GLY A 109 -11.75 -2.39 -5.05
C GLY A 109 -12.57 -1.13 -5.35
N ALA A 110 -13.72 -0.98 -4.67
CA ALA A 110 -14.70 0.07 -4.95
C ALA A 110 -14.16 1.48 -4.67
N ARG A 111 -13.32 1.98 -5.58
CA ARG A 111 -13.09 3.39 -5.88
C ARG A 111 -12.89 3.51 -7.37
N SER A 112 -13.93 3.95 -8.07
CA SER A 112 -13.82 4.54 -9.40
C SER A 112 -13.44 6.02 -9.19
N ASP A 113 -12.17 6.29 -8.97
CA ASP A 113 -11.62 7.65 -9.10
C ASP A 113 -10.80 7.75 -10.39
N GLU A 114 -10.39 8.96 -10.76
CA GLU A 114 -9.64 9.21 -12.01
C GLU A 114 -8.30 8.46 -12.11
N TYR A 115 -7.80 7.89 -11.00
CA TYR A 115 -6.56 7.14 -10.94
C TYR A 115 -6.77 5.62 -10.97
N SER A 116 -7.99 5.15 -10.70
CA SER A 116 -8.38 3.74 -10.77
C SER A 116 -8.79 3.36 -12.19
N LEU A 117 -8.08 2.40 -12.79
CA LEU A 117 -8.48 1.86 -14.10
C LEU A 117 -9.65 0.90 -13.98
N ALA A 118 -10.76 1.09 -14.71
CA ALA A 118 -11.76 0.02 -14.80
C ALA A 118 -11.17 -1.21 -15.54
N ARG A 119 -11.80 -2.38 -15.38
CA ARG A 119 -11.37 -3.60 -16.09
C ARG A 119 -11.40 -3.34 -17.60
N GLY A 120 -10.24 -3.44 -18.24
CA GLY A 120 -10.08 -3.25 -19.69
C GLY A 120 -9.91 -1.80 -20.15
N GLU A 121 -9.81 -0.83 -19.23
CA GLU A 121 -9.47 0.56 -19.60
C GLU A 121 -7.96 0.75 -19.74
N GLU A 122 -7.55 1.33 -20.87
CA GLU A 122 -6.18 1.83 -21.04
C GLU A 122 -5.99 3.09 -20.20
N GLY A 123 -5.03 3.07 -19.28
CA GLY A 123 -4.73 4.21 -18.42
C GLY A 123 -4.14 5.39 -19.18
N SER A 124 -4.72 6.58 -18.99
CA SER A 124 -4.25 7.85 -19.56
C SER A 124 -3.18 8.55 -18.71
N TRP A 125 -2.72 7.92 -17.62
CA TRP A 125 -1.75 8.51 -16.70
C TRP A 125 -0.47 8.88 -17.45
N ARG A 126 -0.04 10.12 -17.27
CA ARG A 126 1.28 10.61 -17.67
C ARG A 126 2.05 10.94 -16.41
N ALA A 127 3.35 10.66 -16.40
CA ALA A 127 4.21 11.10 -15.31
C ALA A 127 4.08 12.63 -15.17
N PRO A 128 3.78 13.16 -13.98
CA PRO A 128 3.79 14.58 -13.77
C PRO A 128 5.19 15.14 -14.05
N ASP A 129 5.27 16.34 -14.63
CA ASP A 129 6.50 16.98 -15.11
C ASP A 129 7.63 17.12 -14.05
N TYR A 130 7.32 16.93 -12.77
CA TYR A 130 8.30 16.97 -11.67
C TYR A 130 9.05 15.64 -11.41
N MET A 131 8.76 14.58 -12.17
CA MET A 131 9.44 13.28 -12.07
C MET A 131 10.56 13.09 -13.11
N THR A 132 10.90 14.12 -13.89
CA THR A 132 12.04 14.17 -14.82
C THR A 132 13.08 15.19 -14.39
#